data_AF-A0A4E0QLK1-F1
#
_entry.id   AF-A0A4E0QLK1-F1
#
_cell.length_a   1.000
_cell.length_b   1.000
_cell.length_c   1.000
_cell.angle_alpha   90.00
_cell.angle_beta   90.00
_cell.angle_gamma   90.00
#
_symmetry.space_group_name_H-M   'P 1'
#
loop_
_entity.id
_entity.type
_entity.pdbx_description
1 polymer ?
#
loop_
_entity_poly.entity_id
_entity_poly.type
_entity_poly.pdbx_seq_one_letter_code
_entity_poly.pdbx_strand_id
1 'polypeptide(L)' 'MPYVTSIERLGALEQSQEDVVEVLRVRFKDVHESLVKAIHAIYDQSFLSKLHREAILVNSLDAFEKRVKKPDND' A
#
# COMPACT_ATOMS: atom_id res chain seq x y z
N MET A 1 -4.43 29.85 2.94
CA MET A 1 -4.28 28.47 2.44
C MET A 1 -3.35 27.76 3.40
N PRO A 2 -3.77 26.72 4.13
CA PRO A 2 -2.87 26.02 5.04
C PRO A 2 -1.82 25.31 4.20
N TYR A 3 -0.56 25.69 4.39
CA TYR A 3 0.56 24.97 3.81
C TYR A 3 0.63 23.66 4.58
N VAL A 4 0.12 22.58 3.98
CA VAL A 4 0.40 21.23 4.47
C VAL A 4 1.91 21.11 4.54
N THR A 5 2.43 21.09 5.76
CA THR A 5 3.87 21.06 5.99
C THR A 5 4.39 19.67 5.63
N SER A 6 5.65 19.55 5.20
CA SER A 6 6.21 18.29 4.70
C SER A 6 6.03 17.10 5.67
N ILE A 7 5.92 17.37 6.97
CA ILE A 7 5.67 16.35 8.01
C ILE A 7 4.26 15.76 7.91
N GLU A 8 3.24 16.59 7.68
CA GLU A 8 1.85 16.11 7.51
C GLU A 8 1.71 15.28 6.24
N ARG A 9 2.44 15.63 5.18
CA ARG A 9 2.47 14.85 3.93
C ARG A 9 3.15 13.49 4.11
N LEU A 10 4.24 13.44 4.90
CA LEU A 10 4.92 12.20 5.24
C LEU A 10 4.02 11.30 6.08
N GLY A 11 3.38 11.83 7.13
CA GLY A 11 2.46 11.05 7.95
C GLY A 11 1.26 10.51 7.18
N ALA A 12 0.70 11.28 6.23
CA ALA A 12 -0.38 10.80 5.37
C ALA A 12 0.07 9.66 4.42
N LEU A 13 1.32 9.71 3.95
CA LEU A 13 1.89 8.66 3.12
C LEU A 13 2.13 7.39 3.93
N GLU A 14 2.78 7.50 5.10
CA GLU A 14 3.03 6.38 6.01
C GLU A 14 1.72 5.71 6.44
N GLN A 15 0.71 6.51 6.80
CA GLN A 15 -0.62 5.97 7.12
C GLN A 15 -1.22 5.20 5.93
N SER A 16 -1.10 5.72 4.70
CA SER A 16 -1.61 5.04 3.51
C SER A 16 -0.89 3.71 3.25
N GLN A 17 0.39 3.61 3.59
CA GLN A 17 1.15 2.36 3.51
C GLN A 17 0.68 1.37 4.58
N GLU A 18 0.50 1.84 5.82
CA GLU A 18 0.02 1.02 6.93
C GLU A 18 -1.40 0.49 6.70
N ASP A 19 -2.31 1.31 6.16
CA ASP A 19 -3.68 0.88 5.84
C ASP A 19 -3.69 -0.31 4.87
N VAL A 20 -2.84 -0.27 3.84
CA VAL A 20 -2.70 -1.39 2.88
C VAL A 20 -2.21 -2.64 3.60
N VAL A 21 -1.17 -2.51 4.44
CA VAL A 21 -0.59 -3.63 5.19
C VAL A 21 -1.60 -4.22 6.18
N GLU A 22 -2.37 -3.36 6.86
CA GLU A 22 -3.40 -3.77 7.81
C GLU A 22 -4.48 -4.60 7.12
N VAL A 23 -5.02 -4.14 5.98
CA VAL A 23 -6.01 -4.90 5.21
C VAL A 23 -5.48 -6.28 4.83
N LEU A 24 -4.22 -6.37 4.38
CA LEU A 24 -3.61 -7.64 4.03
C LEU A 24 -3.47 -8.56 5.24
N ARG A 25 -3.06 -8.03 6.41
CA ARG A 25 -2.96 -8.79 7.65
C ARG A 25 -4.32 -9.27 8.14
N VAL A 26 -5.36 -8.44 8.03
CA VAL A 26 -6.72 -8.83 8.42
C VAL A 26 -7.26 -9.96 7.53
N ARG A 27 -7.05 -9.87 6.22
CA ARG A 27 -7.62 -10.84 5.26
C ARG A 27 -6.84 -12.14 5.19
N PHE A 28 -5.51 -12.07 5.25
CA PHE A 28 -4.63 -13.21 4.97
C PHE A 28 -3.86 -13.71 6.19
N LYS A 29 -3.88 -12.97 7.31
CA LYS A 29 -3.15 -13.22 8.58
C LYS A 29 -1.64 -13.15 8.45
N ASP A 30 -1.06 -13.95 7.56
CA ASP A 30 0.39 -14.07 7.38
C ASP A 30 0.83 -13.27 6.15
N VAL A 31 1.39 -12.09 6.39
CA VAL A 31 1.92 -11.22 5.32
C VAL A 31 3.44 -11.21 5.44
N HIS A 32 4.13 -11.74 4.43
CA HIS A 32 5.58 -11.80 4.41
C HIS A 32 6.22 -10.41 4.54
N GLU A 33 7.28 -10.30 5.34
CA GLU A 33 7.98 -9.04 5.59
C GLU A 33 8.49 -8.37 4.29
N SER A 34 8.89 -9.16 3.31
CA SER A 34 9.32 -8.67 1.99
C SER A 34 8.22 -7.87 1.28
N LEU A 35 6.95 -8.27 1.42
CA LEU A 35 5.81 -7.55 0.84
C LEU A 35 5.53 -6.25 1.60
N VAL A 36 5.63 -6.28 2.93
CA VAL A 36 5.49 -5.07 3.76
C VAL A 36 6.54 -4.03 3.38
N LYS A 37 7.80 -4.45 3.24
CA LYS A 37 8.90 -3.58 2.78
C LYS A 37 8.65 -3.02 1.38
N ALA A 38 8.11 -3.84 0.47
CA ALA A 38 7.76 -3.40 -0.87
C ALA A 38 6.67 -2.31 -0.85
N ILE A 39 5.66 -2.44 0.02
CA ILE A 39 4.60 -1.42 0.19
C ILE A 39 5.18 -0.14 0.79
N HIS A 40 6.04 -0.24 1.82
CA HIS A 40 6.67 0.93 2.46
C HIS A 40 7.64 1.67 1.52
N ALA A 41 8.14 1.01 0.47
CA ALA A 41 8.97 1.63 -0.55
C ALA A 41 8.16 2.44 -1.59
N ILE A 42 6.83 2.44 -1.52
CA ILE A 42 5.95 3.17 -2.45
C ILE A 42 5.70 4.58 -1.90
N TYR A 43 6.14 5.58 -2.66
CA TYR A 43 5.91 7.00 -2.32
C TYR A 43 4.77 7.64 -3.12
N ASP A 44 4.16 6.90 -4.05
CA ASP A 44 3.02 7.37 -4.84
C ASP A 44 1.70 7.10 -4.11
N GLN A 45 1.09 8.17 -3.59
CA GLN A 45 -0.15 8.10 -2.82
C GLN A 45 -1.34 7.58 -3.65
N SER A 46 -1.39 7.89 -4.94
CA SER A 46 -2.47 7.42 -5.83
C SER A 46 -2.37 5.90 -6.04
N PHE A 47 -1.15 5.39 -6.17
CA PHE A 47 -0.87 3.97 -6.28
C PHE A 47 -1.16 3.23 -4.98
N LEU A 48 -0.79 3.79 -3.82
CA LEU A 48 -1.19 3.24 -2.52
C LEU A 48 -2.71 3.15 -2.36
N SER A 49 -3.45 4.19 -2.78
CA SER A 49 -4.92 4.17 -2.76
C SER A 49 -5.50 3.07 -3.67
N LYS A 50 -4.92 2.85 -4.86
CA LYS A 50 -5.28 1.73 -5.75
C LYS A 50 -4.99 0.39 -5.08
N LEU A 51 -3.79 0.22 -4.52
CA LEU A 51 -3.39 -1.01 -3.83
C LEU A 51 -4.29 -1.30 -2.62
N HIS A 52 -4.70 -0.30 -1.85
CA HIS A 52 -5.62 -0.50 -0.73
C HIS A 52 -6.95 -1.12 -1.20
N ARG A 53 -7.52 -0.63 -2.31
CA ARG A 53 -8.72 -1.22 -2.91
C ARG A 53 -8.47 -2.63 -3.43
N GLU A 54 -7.34 -2.86 -4.11
CA GLU A 54 -7.00 -4.20 -4.60
C GLU A 54 -6.79 -5.19 -3.45
N ALA A 55 -6.19 -4.78 -2.33
CA ALA A 55 -6.02 -5.60 -1.13
C ALA A 55 -7.36 -6.11 -0.57
N ILE A 56 -8.46 -5.36 -0.78
CA ILE A 56 -9.83 -5.75 -0.40
C ILE A 56 -10.48 -6.68 -1.45
N LEU A 57 -10.09 -6.60 -2.71
CA LEU A 57 -10.73 -7.33 -3.81
C LEU A 57 -10.03 -8.65 -4.17
N VAL A 58 -8.71 -8.72 -3.99
CA VAL A 58 -7.92 -9.91 -4.34
C VAL A 58 -8.31 -11.11 -3.46
N ASN A 59 -8.27 -12.31 -4.04
CA ASN A 59 -8.62 -13.55 -3.33
C ASN A 59 -7.40 -14.23 -2.67
N SER A 60 -6.18 -13.76 -2.95
CA SER A 60 -4.94 -14.34 -2.42
C SER A 60 -3.83 -13.30 -2.35
N LEU A 61 -2.84 -13.55 -1.48
CA LEU A 61 -1.63 -12.72 -1.39
C LEU A 61 -0.81 -12.74 -2.68
N ASP A 62 -0.64 -13.90 -3.33
CA ASP A 62 0.08 -14.00 -4.61
C ASP A 62 -0.53 -13.08 -5.69
N ALA A 63 -1.86 -13.00 -5.74
CA ALA A 63 -2.55 -12.11 -6.67
C ALA A 63 -2.27 -10.64 -6.35
N PHE A 64 -2.17 -10.28 -5.07
CA PHE A 64 -1.81 -8.93 -4.64
C PHE A 64 -0.34 -8.59 -4.93
N GLU A 65 0.59 -9.51 -4.67
CA GLU A 65 2.02 -9.31 -4.94
C GLU A 65 2.31 -8.99 -6.41
N LYS A 66 1.53 -9.57 -7.33
CA LYS A 66 1.61 -9.27 -8.76
C LYS A 66 1.19 -7.82 -9.09
N ARG A 67 0.34 -7.20 -8.28
CA ARG A 67 -0.08 -5.79 -8.43
C ARG A 67 1.00 -4.84 -7.90
N VAL A 68 1.65 -5.19 -6.79
CA VAL A 68 2.77 -4.41 -6.24
C VAL A 68 3.98 -4.40 -7.18
N LYS A 69 4.26 -5.52 -7.85
CA LYS A 69 5.40 -5.65 -8.78
C LYS A 69 5.17 -5.06 -10.17
N LYS A 70 3.95 -4.61 -10.50
CA LYS A 70 3.67 -3.88 -11.73
C LYS A 70 3.76 -2.37 -11.43
N PRO A 71 4.91 -1.71 -11.61
CA PRO A 71 4.86 -0.31 -11.95
C PRO A 71 4.12 -0.23 -13.28
N ASP A 72 3.03 0.52 -13.29
CA ASP A 72 2.23 0.90 -14.45
C ASP A 72 3.03 0.87 -15.77
N ASN A 73 2.72 -0.11 -16.63
CA ASN A 73 3.10 -0.12 -18.04
C ASN A 73 1.85 -0.50 -18.82
N ASP A 74 0.97 0.48 -18.99
CA ASP A 74 0.06 0.59 -20.12
C ASP A 74 0.17 2.01 -20.71
#